data_AF-A0A392U9W9-F1
#
_entry.id   AF-A0A392U9W9-F1
#
_cell.length_a   1.000
_cell.length_b   1.000
_cell.length_c   1.000
_cell.angle_alpha   90.00
_cell.angle_beta   90.00
_cell.angle_gamma   90.00
#
_symmetry.space_group_name_H-M   'P 1'
#
loop_
_entity.id
_entity.type
_entity.pdbx_description
1 polymer ?
#
loop_
_entity_poly.entity_id
_entity_poly.type
_entity_poly.pdbx_seq_one_letter_code
_entity_poly.pdbx_strand_id
1 'polypeptide(L)' 'MEELPVVCEFPDVFLEDVSDVPPEREVEFTIDLVPGTSPISIAPCRMSASELNELKKQLEELLEKKFIRPSVSPW' A
#
# COMPACT_ATOMS: atom_id res chain seq x y z
N MET A 1 -3.53 14.67 -23.73
CA MET A 1 -4.63 13.90 -23.13
C MET A 1 -5.49 14.93 -22.43
N GLU A 2 -6.71 15.17 -22.89
CA GLU A 2 -7.59 16.16 -22.25
C GLU A 2 -8.05 15.60 -20.91
N GLU A 3 -7.75 16.30 -19.81
CA GLU A 3 -8.30 16.00 -18.50
C GLU A 3 -9.82 16.16 -18.54
N LEU A 4 -10.52 15.23 -17.89
CA LEU A 4 -11.96 15.33 -17.76
C LEU A 4 -12.29 16.60 -16.95
N PRO A 5 -13.25 17.45 -17.37
CA PRO A 5 -13.55 18.71 -16.69
C PRO A 5 -13.80 18.55 -15.18
N VAL A 6 -14.42 17.43 -14.79
CA VAL A 6 -14.69 17.07 -13.40
C VAL A 6 -13.42 16.88 -12.57
N VAL A 7 -12.32 16.41 -13.14
CA VAL A 7 -11.05 16.24 -12.40
C VAL A 7 -10.45 17.60 -12.07
N CYS A 8 -10.50 18.53 -13.04
CA CYS A 8 -10.02 19.89 -12.87
C CYS A 8 -10.86 20.70 -11.85
N GLU A 9 -12.11 20.30 -11.60
CA GLU A 9 -12.98 20.93 -10.59
C GLU A 9 -12.62 20.54 -9.15
N PHE A 10 -11.92 19.42 -8.93
CA PHE A 10 -11.55 18.92 -7.60
C PHE A 10 -10.04 18.62 -7.48
N PRO A 11 -9.17 19.64 -7.63
CA PRO A 11 -7.72 19.46 -7.60
C PRO A 11 -7.20 19.00 -6.24
N ASP A 12 -7.97 19.22 -5.17
CA ASP A 12 -7.71 18.78 -3.79
C ASP A 12 -8.08 17.31 -3.55
N VAL A 13 -8.99 16.74 -4.35
CA VAL A 13 -9.41 15.33 -4.26
C VAL A 13 -8.56 14.45 -5.18
N PHE A 14 -8.23 14.95 -6.36
CA PHE A 14 -7.47 14.23 -7.40
C PHE A 14 -6.06 14.79 -7.53
N LEU A 15 -5.30 14.74 -6.44
CA LEU A 15 -3.90 15.13 -6.46
C LEU A 15 -3.10 14.20 -7.38
N GLU A 16 -2.18 14.78 -8.16
CA GLU A 16 -1.31 14.04 -9.10
C GLU A 16 -0.39 13.05 -8.37
N ASP A 17 -0.09 13.33 -7.10
CA ASP A 17 0.48 12.38 -6.16
C ASP A 17 -0.47 12.20 -4.96
N VAL A 18 -0.61 10.97 -4.47
CA VAL A 18 -1.49 10.68 -3.33
C VAL A 18 -0.85 11.30 -2.09
N SER A 19 -1.34 12.47 -1.67
CA SER A 19 -0.88 13.15 -0.47
C SER A 19 -1.22 12.31 0.75
N ASP A 20 -0.16 11.70 1.29
CA ASP A 20 -0.04 11.10 2.60
C ASP A 20 -0.94 9.92 2.96
N VAL A 21 -0.43 9.19 3.95
CA VAL A 21 -1.10 8.15 4.73
C VAL A 21 -2.51 8.64 5.06
N PRO A 22 -3.56 7.78 5.07
CA PRO A 22 -4.90 8.19 5.44
C PRO A 22 -4.86 9.11 6.68
N PRO A 23 -5.65 10.20 6.72
CA PRO A 23 -5.67 11.11 7.84
C PRO A 23 -5.68 10.34 9.15
N GLU A 24 -4.90 10.79 10.13
CA GLU A 24 -4.81 10.13 11.43
C GLU A 24 -6.24 9.85 11.94
N ARG A 25 -6.59 8.58 11.99
CA ARG A 25 -7.94 8.18 12.35
C ARG A 25 -8.01 8.18 13.87
N GLU A 26 -9.08 8.74 14.42
CA GLU A 26 -9.27 8.84 15.88
C GLU A 26 -9.27 7.48 16.60
N VAL A 27 -9.43 6.37 15.87
CA VAL A 27 -9.47 5.01 16.39
C VAL A 27 -8.47 4.12 15.65
N GLU A 28 -7.71 3.34 16.42
CA GLU A 28 -6.80 2.32 15.90
C GLU A 28 -7.61 1.16 15.28
N PHE A 29 -7.31 0.82 14.03
CA PHE A 29 -8.00 -0.26 13.32
C PHE A 29 -7.45 -1.60 13.81
N THR A 30 -8.33 -2.43 14.37
CA THR A 30 -7.99 -3.80 14.76
C THR A 30 -8.67 -4.79 13.82
N ILE A 31 -7.95 -5.84 13.43
CA ILE A 31 -8.51 -6.97 12.69
C ILE A 31 -8.69 -8.12 13.68
N ASP A 32 -9.94 -8.38 14.07
CA ASP A 32 -10.26 -9.48 14.97
C ASP A 32 -10.20 -10.81 14.21
N LEU A 33 -9.53 -11.80 14.81
CA LEU A 33 -9.41 -13.14 14.27
C LEU A 33 -10.41 -14.08 14.93
N VAL A 34 -10.90 -15.06 14.18
CA VAL A 34 -11.74 -16.13 14.73
C VAL A 34 -10.93 -16.91 15.79
N PRO A 35 -11.50 -17.21 16.98
CA PRO A 35 -10.82 -17.98 18.00
C PRO A 35 -10.24 -19.30 17.44
N GLY A 36 -8.97 -19.56 17.73
CA GLY A 36 -8.24 -20.73 17.21
C GLY A 36 -7.53 -20.54 15.88
N THR A 37 -7.62 -19.36 15.26
CA THR A 37 -6.81 -19.02 14.07
C THR A 37 -5.33 -18.93 14.44
N SER A 38 -4.47 -19.66 13.73
CA SER A 38 -3.02 -19.55 13.82
C SER A 38 -2.43 -18.83 12.61
N PRO A 39 -1.28 -18.15 12.73
CA PRO A 39 -0.58 -17.59 11.58
C PRO A 39 -0.24 -18.65 10.53
N ILE A 40 -0.28 -18.26 9.25
CA ILE A 40 0.10 -19.11 8.13
C ILE A 40 1.17 -18.36 7.34
N SER A 41 2.34 -18.97 7.19
CA SER A 41 3.42 -18.45 6.35
C SER A 41 3.53 -19.24 5.06
N ILE A 42 3.51 -18.53 3.93
CA ILE A 42 3.57 -19.12 2.58
C ILE A 42 4.80 -18.55 1.87
N ALA A 43 5.54 -19.42 1.17
CA ALA A 43 6.68 -18.98 0.38
C ALA A 43 6.24 -18.03 -0.76
N PRO A 44 6.97 -16.94 -1.02
CA PRO A 44 6.68 -16.06 -2.15
C PRO A 44 6.68 -16.81 -3.48
N CYS A 45 5.78 -16.42 -4.38
CA CYS A 45 5.72 -17.00 -5.72
C CYS A 45 7.01 -16.71 -6.50
N ARG A 46 7.38 -17.62 -7.42
CA ARG A 46 8.52 -17.39 -8.32
C ARG A 46 8.16 -16.28 -9.31
N MET A 47 9.07 -15.32 -9.43
CA MET A 47 8.99 -14.20 -10.37
C MET A 47 10.22 -14.20 -11.28
N SER A 48 10.04 -13.70 -12.51
CA SER A 48 11.12 -13.42 -13.44
C SER A 48 11.97 -12.24 -12.96
N ALA A 49 13.16 -12.07 -13.54
CA ALA A 49 14.05 -10.95 -13.20
C ALA A 49 13.42 -9.58 -13.47
N SER A 50 12.62 -9.44 -14.53
CA SER A 50 11.93 -8.18 -14.86
C SER A 50 10.84 -7.84 -13.85
N GLU A 51 10.07 -8.83 -13.41
CA GLU A 51 9.04 -8.64 -12.38
C GLU A 51 9.66 -8.26 -11.04
N LEU A 52 10.77 -8.89 -10.66
CA LEU A 52 11.48 -8.54 -9.42
C LEU A 52 12.05 -7.12 -9.44
N ASN A 53 12.56 -6.66 -10.59
CA ASN A 53 13.07 -5.30 -10.71
C ASN A 53 11.97 -4.25 -10.56
N GLU A 54 10.82 -4.46 -11.20
CA GLU A 54 9.67 -3.56 -11.07
C GLU A 54 9.09 -3.59 -9.65
N LEU A 55 8.94 -4.78 -9.07
CA LEU A 55 8.47 -4.93 -7.69
C LEU A 55 9.37 -4.17 -6.71
N LYS A 56 10.69 -4.26 -6.89
CA LYS A 56 11.64 -3.54 -6.04
C LYS A 56 11.46 -2.03 -6.14
N LYS A 57 11.30 -1.49 -7.36
CA LYS A 57 11.06 -0.06 -7.58
C LYS A 57 9.79 0.40 -6.86
N GLN A 58 8.70 -0.35 -6.98
CA GLN A 58 7.43 -0.04 -6.32
C GLN A 58 7.54 -0.09 -4.79
N LEU A 59 8.29 -1.07 -4.26
CA LEU A 59 8.53 -1.16 -2.81
C LEU A 59 9.33 0.04 -2.28
N GLU A 60 10.32 0.52 -3.02
CA GLU A 60 11.10 1.71 -2.66
C GLU A 60 10.22 2.96 -2.61
N GLU A 61 9.37 3.17 -3.62
CA GLU A 61 8.40 4.28 -3.64
C GLU A 61 7.42 4.21 -2.46
N LEU A 62 6.91 3.01 -2.13
CA LEU A 62 5.99 2.83 -0.99
C LEU A 62 6.67 3.03 0.37
N LEU A 63 7.95 2.68 0.49
CA LEU A 63 8.75 2.95 1.68
C LEU A 63 9.00 4.45 1.87
N GLU A 64 9.34 5.16 0.79
CA GLU A 64 9.54 6.61 0.80
C GLU A 64 8.27 7.35 1.23
N LYS A 65 7.12 6.90 0.71
CA LYS A 65 5.78 7.40 1.10
C LYS A 65 5.31 6.95 2.49
N LYS A 66 6.09 6.12 3.20
CA LYS A 66 5.75 5.56 4.53
C LYS A 66 4.45 4.76 4.56
N PHE A 67 3.99 4.25 3.42
CA PHE A 67 2.81 3.40 3.33
C PHE A 67 3.08 1.98 3.85
N ILE A 68 4.34 1.55 3.77
CA ILE A 68 4.81 0.27 4.31
C ILE A 68 6.04 0.48 5.21
N ARG A 69 6.32 -0.52 6.05
CA ARG A 69 7.53 -0.57 6.87
C ARG A 69 8.03 -2.01 7.00
N PRO A 70 9.33 -2.23 7.24
CA PRO A 70 9.83 -3.56 7.57
C PRO A 70 9.13 -4.11 8.82
N SER A 71 8.84 -5.41 8.81
CA SER A 71 8.28 -6.12 9.95
C SER A 71 8.79 -7.55 10.01
N VAL A 72 8.73 -8.16 11.19
CA VAL A 72 8.96 -9.59 11.39
C VAL A 72 7.64 -10.18 11.84
N SER A 73 7.01 -10.95 10.96
CA SER A 73 5.66 -11.50 11.15
C SER A 73 5.69 -13.03 11.17
N PRO A 74 4.89 -13.68 12.03
CA PRO A 74 4.66 -15.13 11.95
C PRO A 74 3.66 -15.52 10.85
N TRP A 75 2.92 -14.55 10.31
CA TRP A 75 2.13 -14.63 9.07
C TRP A 75 3.04 -14.41 7.87
#